data_AF-A0A9D0IDI3-F1
#
_entry.id   AF-A0A9D0IDI3-F1
#
_cell.length_a   1.000
_cell.length_b   1.000
_cell.length_c   1.000
_cell.angle_alpha   90.00
_cell.angle_beta   90.00
_cell.angle_gamma   90.00
#
_symmetry.space_group_name_H-M   'P 1'
#
loop_
_entity.id
_entity.type
_entity.pdbx_description
1 polymer ?
#
loop_
_entity_poly.entity_id
_entity_poly.type
_entity_poly.pdbx_seq_one_letter_code
_entity_poly.pdbx_strand_id
1 'polypeptide(L)'
;MAVEQTREATVKETVKERLLDRLLETARTLPEEKLSAVVDFADYLQHQQRRRKPERGSAEAILQALDRVGPLQFEPGELDQLLAEIERMREMDLEDYDRLSA
;
A
#
# COMPACT_ATOMS: atom_id res chain seq x y z
N MET A 1 -9.31 -9.14 -25.00
CA MET A 1 -8.76 -8.63 -23.73
C MET A 1 -7.23 -8.49 -23.73
N ALA A 2 -6.44 -9.34 -24.43
CA ALA A 2 -4.97 -9.21 -24.46
C ALA A 2 -4.42 -8.02 -25.30
N VAL A 3 -5.20 -7.52 -26.27
CA VAL A 3 -4.77 -6.46 -27.21
C VAL A 3 -4.89 -5.04 -26.62
N GLU A 4 -5.80 -4.83 -25.67
CA GLU A 4 -5.95 -3.53 -24.97
C GLU A 4 -4.86 -3.33 -23.92
N GLN A 5 -4.48 -4.40 -23.20
CA GLN A 5 -3.40 -4.35 -22.21
C GLN A 5 -2.03 -4.07 -22.84
N THR A 6 -1.80 -4.57 -24.06
CA THR A 6 -0.56 -4.29 -24.81
C THR A 6 -0.50 -2.82 -25.23
N ARG A 7 -1.61 -2.24 -25.73
CA ARG A 7 -1.66 -0.81 -26.08
C ARG A 7 -1.47 0.11 -24.88
N GLU A 8 -2.09 -0.18 -23.73
CA GLU A 8 -1.89 0.64 -22.52
C GLU A 8 -0.45 0.59 -22.01
N ALA A 9 0.21 -0.58 -22.07
CA ALA A 9 1.59 -0.72 -21.65
C ALA A 9 2.54 0.09 -22.56
N THR A 10 2.37 0.00 -23.89
CA THR A 10 3.20 0.76 -24.84
C THR A 10 2.96 2.28 -24.74
N VAL A 11 1.74 2.71 -24.41
CA VAL A 11 1.42 4.14 -24.17
C VAL A 11 2.03 4.64 -22.85
N LYS A 12 1.97 3.85 -21.77
CA LYS A 12 2.57 4.22 -20.48
C LYS A 12 4.10 4.28 -20.56
N GLU A 13 4.71 3.38 -21.31
CA GLU A 13 6.15 3.32 -21.54
C GLU A 13 6.64 4.54 -22.34
N THR A 14 5.95 4.89 -23.44
CA THR A 14 6.27 6.08 -24.24
C THR A 14 6.04 7.40 -23.51
N VAL A 15 5.07 7.47 -22.60
CA VAL A 15 4.86 8.67 -21.75
C VAL A 15 5.96 8.79 -20.70
N LYS A 16 6.41 7.67 -20.12
CA LYS A 16 7.49 7.67 -19.12
C LYS A 16 8.81 8.14 -19.71
N GLU A 17 9.18 7.67 -20.89
CA GLU A 17 10.39 8.09 -21.61
C GLU A 17 10.37 9.61 -21.88
N ARG A 18 9.26 10.14 -22.40
CA ARG A 18 9.11 11.59 -22.64
C ARG A 18 9.25 12.42 -21.37
N LEU A 19 8.76 11.93 -20.23
CA LEU A 19 8.89 12.62 -18.94
C LEU A 19 10.33 12.59 -18.43
N LEU A 20 11.06 11.49 -18.63
CA LEU A 20 12.47 11.38 -18.27
C LEU A 20 13.35 12.31 -19.10
N ASP A 21 13.10 12.38 -20.40
CA ASP A 21 13.82 13.28 -21.30
C ASP A 21 13.60 14.74 -20.89
N ARG A 22 12.35 15.13 -20.64
CA ARG A 22 12.01 16.48 -20.16
C ARG A 22 12.65 16.80 -18.81
N LEU A 23 12.69 15.83 -17.89
CA LEU A 23 13.33 15.99 -16.58
C LEU A 23 14.84 16.22 -16.75
N LEU A 24 15.50 15.44 -17.61
CA LEU A 24 16.93 15.58 -17.91
C LEU A 24 17.27 16.94 -18.52
N GLU A 25 16.48 17.39 -19.50
CA GLU A 25 16.65 18.71 -20.10
C GLU A 25 16.46 19.84 -19.08
N THR A 26 15.42 19.73 -18.25
CA THR A 26 15.14 20.73 -17.21
C THR A 26 16.27 20.74 -16.16
N ALA A 27 16.72 19.58 -15.71
CA ALA A 27 17.79 19.41 -14.73
C ALA A 27 19.10 20.05 -15.20
N ARG A 28 19.45 19.93 -16.48
CA ARG A 28 20.67 20.53 -17.05
C ARG A 28 20.72 22.05 -16.99
N THR A 29 19.56 22.71 -16.89
CA THR A 29 19.45 24.17 -16.85
C THR A 29 19.39 24.74 -15.44
N LEU A 30 19.32 23.87 -14.42
CA LEU A 30 19.23 24.28 -13.02
C LEU A 30 20.62 24.51 -12.41
N PRO A 31 20.75 25.47 -11.48
CA PRO A 31 21.92 25.59 -10.61
C PRO A 31 22.11 24.34 -9.74
N GLU A 32 23.34 24.05 -9.36
CA GLU A 32 23.73 22.88 -8.55
C GLU A 32 22.92 22.74 -7.25
N GLU A 33 22.70 23.85 -6.56
CA GLU A 33 21.91 23.92 -5.31
C GLU A 33 20.45 23.46 -5.51
N LYS A 34 19.89 23.70 -6.70
CA LYS A 34 18.52 23.29 -7.05
C LYS A 34 18.47 21.85 -7.56
N LEU A 35 19.54 21.37 -8.19
CA LEU A 35 19.70 19.97 -8.55
C LEU A 35 19.68 19.07 -7.31
N SER A 36 20.37 19.46 -6.23
CA SER A 36 20.32 18.73 -4.96
C SER A 36 18.88 18.57 -4.45
N ALA A 37 18.09 19.64 -4.45
CA ALA A 37 16.70 19.59 -3.99
C ALA A 37 15.81 18.68 -4.85
N VAL A 38 16.09 18.55 -6.16
CA VAL A 38 15.38 17.62 -7.05
C VAL A 38 15.72 16.17 -6.70
N VAL A 39 16.99 15.88 -6.40
CA VAL A 39 17.43 14.55 -5.95
C VAL A 39 16.80 14.20 -4.59
N ASP A 40 16.86 15.11 -3.62
CA ASP A 40 16.25 14.93 -2.30
C ASP A 40 14.74 14.65 -2.40
N PHE A 41 14.06 15.36 -3.30
CA PHE A 41 12.64 15.15 -3.55
C PHE A 41 12.35 13.81 -4.24
N ALA A 42 13.17 13.39 -5.19
CA ALA A 42 13.05 12.09 -5.83
C ALA A 42 13.23 10.95 -4.81
N ASP A 43 14.20 11.07 -3.90
CA ASP A 43 14.43 10.11 -2.82
C ASP A 43 13.24 10.09 -1.85
N TYR A 44 12.71 11.25 -1.47
CA TYR A 44 11.49 11.35 -0.69
C TYR A 44 10.32 10.61 -1.36
N LEU A 45 10.09 10.80 -2.65
CA LEU A 45 9.02 10.14 -3.39
C LEU A 45 9.21 8.62 -3.45
N GLN A 46 10.44 8.14 -3.66
CA GLN A 46 10.75 6.71 -3.61
C GLN A 46 10.46 6.13 -2.22
N HIS A 47 10.82 6.85 -1.17
CA HIS A 47 10.53 6.46 0.20
C HIS A 47 9.02 6.48 0.50
N GLN A 48 8.26 7.43 -0.05
CA GLN A 48 6.79 7.45 0.10
C GLN A 48 6.11 6.29 -0.62
N GLN A 49 6.58 5.90 -1.81
CA GLN A 49 6.08 4.71 -2.49
C GLN A 49 6.34 3.43 -1.67
N ARG A 50 7.52 3.33 -1.04
CA ARG A 50 7.86 2.25 -0.10
C ARG A 50 7.10 2.33 1.22
N ARG A 51 6.62 3.51 1.61
CA ARG A 51 5.89 3.80 2.86
C ARG A 51 4.37 3.81 2.71
N ARG A 52 3.80 3.35 1.59
CA ARG A 52 2.42 2.86 1.59
C ARG A 52 2.37 1.65 2.51
N LYS A 53 2.27 1.90 3.81
CA LYS A 53 1.85 0.88 4.76
C LYS A 53 0.48 0.45 4.25
N PRO A 54 0.31 -0.84 3.94
CA PRO A 54 -1.00 -1.32 3.53
C PRO A 54 -2.01 -0.96 4.62
N GLU A 55 -3.20 -0.57 4.18
CA GLU A 55 -4.26 -0.17 5.09
C GLU A 55 -4.47 -1.26 6.15
N ARG A 56 -4.65 -0.87 7.41
CA ARG A 56 -4.77 -1.83 8.51
C ARG A 56 -5.96 -2.76 8.22
N GLY A 57 -5.71 -4.06 8.18
CA GLY A 57 -6.73 -5.07 7.87
C GLY A 57 -6.92 -5.36 6.38
N SER A 58 -6.22 -4.66 5.48
CA SER A 58 -6.19 -5.04 4.06
C SER A 58 -5.47 -6.38 3.85
N ALA A 59 -5.82 -7.07 2.76
CA ALA A 59 -5.16 -8.33 2.37
C ALA A 59 -3.64 -8.16 2.23
N GLU A 60 -3.18 -7.02 1.69
CA GLU A 60 -1.76 -6.70 1.55
C GLU A 60 -1.05 -6.57 2.92
N ALA A 61 -1.73 -6.02 3.94
CA ALA A 61 -1.18 -5.92 5.29
C ALA A 61 -1.06 -7.29 5.96
N ILE A 62 -2.06 -8.17 5.74
CA ILE A 62 -2.06 -9.52 6.27
C ILE A 62 -0.93 -10.33 5.63
N LEU A 63 -0.79 -10.29 4.30
CA LEU A 63 0.27 -10.98 3.59
C LEU A 63 1.66 -10.49 4.02
N GLN A 64 1.86 -9.17 4.15
CA GLN A 64 3.13 -8.61 4.63
C GLN A 64 3.46 -9.05 6.07
N ALA A 65 2.46 -9.24 6.93
CA ALA A 65 2.66 -9.76 8.27
C ALA A 65 3.04 -11.25 8.24
N LEU A 66 2.34 -12.07 7.45
CA LEU A 66 2.63 -13.51 7.30
C LEU A 66 4.01 -13.78 6.69
N ASP A 67 4.47 -12.94 5.76
CA ASP A 67 5.83 -13.04 5.22
C ASP A 67 6.92 -12.85 6.28
N ARG A 68 6.64 -12.05 7.32
CA ARG A 68 7.60 -11.76 8.39
C ARG A 68 7.53 -12.75 9.54
N VAL A 69 6.33 -13.19 9.89
CA VAL A 69 6.06 -13.98 11.10
C VAL A 69 5.94 -15.47 10.76
N GLY A 70 5.72 -15.81 9.50
CA GLY A 70 5.47 -17.17 9.03
C GLY A 70 3.97 -17.51 8.99
N PRO A 71 3.64 -18.74 8.54
CA PRO A 71 2.26 -19.21 8.51
C PRO A 71 1.67 -19.25 9.93
N LEU A 72 0.40 -18.85 10.06
CA LEU A 72 -0.33 -18.98 11.31
C LEU A 72 -0.48 -20.47 11.65
N GLN A 73 -0.10 -20.83 12.87
CA GLN A 73 -0.27 -22.16 13.42
C GLN A 73 -1.30 -22.07 14.53
N PHE A 74 -2.26 -23.00 14.50
CA PHE A 74 -3.31 -23.12 15.49
C PHE A 74 -3.38 -24.57 15.94
N GLU A 75 -3.57 -24.78 17.23
CA GLU A 75 -3.90 -26.09 17.79
C GLU A 75 -5.31 -26.53 17.34
N PRO A 76 -5.62 -27.83 17.37
CA PRO A 76 -6.96 -28.33 17.00
C PRO A 76 -8.07 -27.63 17.80
N GLY A 77 -8.94 -26.91 17.08
CA GLY A 77 -10.07 -26.17 17.66
C GLY A 77 -9.74 -24.78 18.22
N GLU A 78 -8.49 -24.34 18.19
CA GLU A 78 -8.08 -23.01 18.68
C GLU A 78 -8.64 -21.89 17.79
N LEU A 79 -8.61 -22.07 16.46
CA LEU A 79 -9.16 -21.10 15.53
C LEU A 79 -10.67 -20.89 15.72
N ASP A 80 -11.42 -21.98 15.93
CA ASP A 80 -12.86 -21.93 16.16
C ASP A 80 -13.19 -21.17 17.46
N GLN A 81 -12.39 -21.37 18.51
CA GLN A 81 -12.53 -20.64 19.77
C GLN A 81 -12.23 -19.15 19.61
N LEU A 82 -11.14 -18.80 18.91
CA LEU A 82 -10.78 -17.40 18.63
C LEU A 82 -11.88 -16.69 17.83
N LEU A 83 -12.46 -17.36 16.82
CA LEU A 83 -13.54 -16.79 16.03
C LEU A 83 -14.82 -16.61 16.86
N ALA A 84 -15.16 -17.57 17.71
CA ALA A 84 -16.30 -17.47 18.62
C ALA A 84 -16.13 -16.34 19.65
N GLU A 85 -14.92 -16.11 20.15
CA GLU A 85 -14.62 -15.01 21.06
C GLU A 85 -14.74 -13.64 20.38
N ILE A 86 -14.21 -13.51 19.15
CA ILE A 86 -14.35 -12.28 18.35
C ILE A 86 -15.82 -11.95 18.09
N GLU A 87 -16.65 -12.95 17.76
CA GLU A 87 -18.07 -12.70 17.52
C GLU A 87 -18.79 -12.25 18.79
N ARG A 88 -18.50 -12.86 19.95
CA ARG A 88 -19.05 -12.40 21.24
C ARG A 88 -18.66 -10.96 21.57
N MET A 89 -17.41 -10.56 21.30
CA MET A 89 -16.98 -9.18 21.49
C MET A 89 -17.76 -8.21 20.60
N ARG A 90 -17.99 -8.59 19.34
CA ARG A 90 -18.79 -7.78 18.41
C ARG A 90 -20.25 -7.66 18.86
N GLU A 91 -20.85 -8.73 19.36
CA GLU A 91 -22.22 -8.71 19.89
C GLU A 91 -22.35 -7.75 21.09
N MET A 92 -21.38 -7.76 22.01
CA MET A 92 -21.36 -6.82 23.14
C MET A 92 -21.21 -5.36 22.69
N ASP A 93 -20.32 -5.09 21.73
CA ASP A 93 -20.15 -3.73 21.17
C ASP A 93 -21.44 -3.22 20.51
N LEU A 94 -22.22 -4.10 19.89
CA LEU A 94 -23.51 -3.77 19.27
C LEU A 94 -24.60 -3.49 20.32
N GLU A 95 -24.68 -4.28 21.39
CA GLU A 95 -25.61 -4.04 22.50
C GLU A 95 -25.36 -2.69 23.17
N ASP A 96 -24.09 -2.31 23.35
CA ASP A 96 -23.71 -1.03 23.95
C ASP A 96 -24.05 0.14 23.02
N TYR A 97 -23.92 -0.03 21.70
CA TYR A 97 -24.33 0.98 20.73
C TYR A 97 -25.85 1.18 20.69
N ASP A 98 -26.63 0.09 20.74
CA ASP A 98 -28.09 0.16 20.77
C ASP A 98 -28.59 0.87 22.04
N ARG A 99 -27.98 0.62 23.20
CA ARG A 99 -28.31 1.30 24.47
C ARG A 99 -27.97 2.79 24.50
N LEU A 100 -26.95 3.23 23.74
CA LEU A 100 -26.56 4.64 23.63
C LEU A 100 -27.37 5.41 22.58
N SER A 101 -28.10 4.70 21.71
CA SER A 101 -28.91 5.28 20.63
C SER A 101 -30.42 5.35 20.92
N ALA A 102 -30.86 4.80 22.06
CA ALA A 102 -32.22 4.87 22.59
C ALA A 102 -32.39 6.02 23.60
#